data_AF-A0A0C9ZBX0-F1
#
_entry.id   AF-A0A0C9ZBX0-F1
#
_cell.length_a   1.000
_cell.length_b   1.000
_cell.length_c   1.000
_cell.angle_alpha   90.00
_cell.angle_beta   90.00
_cell.angle_gamma   90.00
#
_symmetry.space_group_name_H-M   'P 1'
#
loop_
_entity.id
_entity.type
_entity.pdbx_description
1 polymer ?
#
loop_
_entity_poly.entity_id
_entity_poly.type
_entity_poly.pdbx_seq_one_letter_code
_entity_poly.pdbx_strand_id
1 'polypeptide(L)' 'QSFLHIFNKDDQDFLEMGFNATFDVQTTKELKVSGLIGHVISAGKKLACVGETEI' A
#
# COMPACT_ATOMS: atom_id res chain seq x y z
N GLN A 1 16.84 -5.40 21.82
CA GLN A 1 16.66 -6.57 20.94
C GLN A 1 15.78 -6.22 19.72
N SER A 2 16.01 -5.09 19.04
CA SER A 2 15.15 -4.66 17.93
C SER A 2 15.58 -5.24 16.58
N PHE A 3 16.89 -5.46 16.41
CA PHE A 3 17.45 -6.04 15.18
C PHE A 3 16.92 -7.45 14.89
N LEU A 4 16.83 -8.30 15.93
CA LEU A 4 16.35 -9.68 15.78
C LEU A 4 14.86 -9.75 15.41
N HIS A 5 14.05 -8.76 15.83
CA HIS A 5 12.62 -8.73 15.56
C HIS A 5 12.28 -8.55 14.07
N ILE A 6 13.17 -7.89 13.31
CA ILE A 6 13.01 -7.70 11.87
C ILE A 6 12.97 -9.06 11.14
N PHE A 7 13.56 -10.10 11.73
CA PHE A 7 13.66 -11.45 11.15
C PHE A 7 12.63 -12.44 11.72
N ASN A 8 11.54 -11.95 12.29
CA ASN A 8 10.43 -12.79 12.71
C ASN A 8 9.87 -13.60 11.54
N LYS A 9 9.32 -14.76 11.88
CA LYS A 9 8.71 -15.68 10.92
C LYS A 9 7.27 -15.98 11.29
N ASP A 10 6.45 -16.23 10.27
CA ASP A 10 5.07 -16.68 10.41
C ASP A 10 4.96 -18.18 10.75
N ASP A 11 3.73 -18.68 10.89
CA ASP A 11 3.42 -20.09 11.17
C ASP A 11 3.90 -21.06 10.07
N GLN A 12 4.28 -20.55 8.90
CA GLN A 12 4.78 -21.30 7.75
C GLN A 12 6.31 -21.16 7.57
N ASP A 13 7.02 -20.58 8.56
CA ASP A 13 8.46 -20.36 8.58
C ASP A 13 8.97 -19.34 7.51
N PHE A 14 8.09 -18.47 7.00
CA PHE A 14 8.48 -17.35 6.12
C PHE A 14 8.73 -16.07 6.90
N LEU A 15 9.68 -15.25 6.45
CA LEU A 15 9.91 -13.92 7.03
C LEU A 15 8.66 -13.05 6.87
N GLU A 16 8.29 -12.30 7.92
CA GLU A 16 7.13 -11.40 7.91
C GLU A 16 7.32 -10.16 6.99
N MET A 17 8.49 -10.01 6.36
CA MET A 17 8.82 -8.89 5.47
C MET A 17 8.29 -9.10 4.05
N GLY A 18 7.53 -8.11 3.57
CA GLY A 18 7.09 -8.02 2.17
C GLY A 18 7.97 -7.05 1.35
N PHE A 19 8.23 -7.38 0.09
CA PHE A 19 9.02 -6.55 -0.83
C PHE A 19 8.25 -6.28 -2.12
N ASN A 20 8.48 -5.11 -2.73
CA ASN A 20 7.92 -4.74 -4.04
C ASN A 20 6.40 -4.89 -4.16
N ALA A 21 5.67 -4.58 -3.09
CA ALA A 21 4.21 -4.63 -3.09
C ALA A 21 3.64 -3.50 -3.97
N THR A 22 2.63 -3.82 -4.77
CA THR A 22 1.81 -2.84 -5.49
C THR A 22 0.44 -2.81 -4.85
N PHE A 23 -0.06 -1.60 -4.56
CA PHE A 23 -1.38 -1.40 -3.95
C PHE A 23 -2.29 -0.68 -4.94
N ASP A 24 -3.41 -1.31 -5.30
CA ASP A 24 -4.41 -0.78 -6.22
C ASP A 24 -5.76 -0.66 -5.51
N VAL A 25 -6.47 0.45 -5.72
CA VAL A 25 -7.78 0.73 -5.11
C VAL A 25 -8.83 0.85 -6.20
N GLN A 26 -9.91 0.08 -6.05
CA GLN A 26 -11.09 0.16 -6.92
C GLN A 26 -12.28 0.65 -6.10
N THR A 27 -12.99 1.63 -6.65
CA THR A 27 -14.18 2.22 -6.04
C THR A 27 -15.37 2.14 -6.98
N THR A 28 -16.57 2.31 -6.42
CA THR A 28 -17.77 2.56 -7.21
C THR A 28 -17.69 3.95 -7.86
N LYS A 29 -18.54 4.21 -8.86
CA LYS A 29 -18.45 5.41 -9.72
C LYS A 29 -18.53 6.74 -8.95
N GLU A 30 -19.28 6.75 -7.86
CA GLU A 30 -19.55 7.93 -7.02
C GLU A 30 -18.43 8.25 -6.04
N LEU A 31 -17.52 7.30 -5.77
CA LEU A 31 -16.46 7.45 -4.78
C LEU A 31 -15.11 7.66 -5.45
N LYS A 32 -14.42 8.73 -5.07
CA LYS A 32 -13.07 9.07 -5.54
C LYS A 32 -12.05 8.96 -4.41
N VAL A 33 -10.82 8.63 -4.79
CA VAL A 33 -9.66 8.54 -3.91
C VAL A 33 -8.87 9.84 -4.01
N SER A 34 -8.70 10.55 -2.89
CA SER A 34 -7.91 11.78 -2.83
C SER A 34 -6.40 11.51 -2.69
N GLY A 35 -6.01 10.41 -2.07
CA GLY A 35 -4.60 10.06 -1.89
C GLY A 35 -4.39 9.00 -0.81
N LEU A 36 -3.14 8.76 -0.45
CA LEU A 36 -2.73 7.83 0.60
C LEU A 36 -1.61 8.44 1.45
N ILE A 37 -1.73 8.34 2.78
CA ILE A 37 -0.72 8.81 3.73
C ILE A 37 -0.01 7.59 4.33
N GLY A 38 1.31 7.50 4.19
CA GLY A 38 2.11 6.39 4.72
C GLY A 38 3.42 6.18 3.95
N HIS A 39 4.08 5.05 4.22
CA HIS A 39 5.34 4.68 3.59
C HIS A 39 5.08 4.08 2.20
N VAL A 40 4.84 4.95 1.23
CA VAL A 40 4.50 4.55 -0.14
C VAL A 40 5.07 5.52 -1.16
N ILE A 41 5.03 5.12 -2.43
CA ILE A 41 5.26 5.98 -3.57
C ILE A 41 4.09 5.86 -4.54
N SER A 42 3.70 6.96 -5.19
CA SER A 42 2.63 6.95 -6.18
C SER A 42 3.03 6.14 -7.41
N ALA A 43 2.12 5.28 -7.88
CA ALA A 43 2.26 4.54 -9.13
C ALA A 43 1.91 5.38 -10.37
N GLY A 44 1.48 6.65 -10.21
CA GLY A 44 1.18 7.56 -11.31
C GLY A 44 -0.03 7.17 -12.18
N LYS A 45 -0.85 6.21 -11.75
CA LYS A 45 -2.02 5.73 -12.51
C LYS A 45 -3.16 6.76 -12.44
N LYS A 46 -3.61 7.25 -13.60
CA LYS A 46 -4.78 8.14 -13.72
C LYS A 46 -6.00 7.33 -14.13
N LEU A 47 -6.79 6.89 -13.15
CA LEU A 47 -7.99 6.08 -13.35
C LEU A 47 -9.25 6.86 -12.98
N ALA A 48 -10.41 6.34 -13.37
CA ALA A 48 -11.71 6.94 -13.05
C ALA A 48 -11.95 7.08 -11.53
N CYS A 49 -11.26 6.33 -10.68
CA CYS A 49 -11.38 6.41 -9.23
C CYS A 49 -10.52 7.51 -8.58
N VAL A 50 -9.67 8.23 -9.32
CA VAL A 50 -8.82 9.31 -8.76
C VAL A 50 -9.62 10.62 -8.66
N GLY A 51 -9.59 11.26 -7.50
CA GLY A 51 -10.24 12.55 -7.27
C GLY A 51 -9.43 13.73 -7.81
N GLU A 52 -10.09 14.83 -8.14
CA GLU A 52 -9.41 16.07 -8.60
C GLU A 52 -8.68 16.78 -7.46
N THR A 53 -9.15 16.59 -6.23
CA THR A 53 -8.48 17.08 -5.02
C THR A 53 -7.53 16.02 -4.50
N GLU A 54 -6.24 16.25 -4.75
CA GLU A 54 -5.13 15.45 -4.23
C GLU A 54 -4.76 15.92 -2.81
N ILE A 55 -4.33 14.98 -1.95
CA ILE A 55 -3.73 15.24 -0.62
C ILE A 55 -2.27 14.80 -0.57
#